data_AF-A0A450TJW0-F1
#
_entry.id   AF-A0A450TJW0-F1
#
_cell.length_a   1.000
_cell.length_b   1.000
_cell.length_c   1.000
_cell.angle_alpha   90.00
_cell.angle_beta   90.00
_cell.angle_gamma   90.00
#
_symmetry.space_group_name_H-M   'P 1'
#
loop_
_entity.id
_entity.type
_entity.pdbx_description
1 polymer ?
#
loop_
_entity_poly.entity_id
_entity_poly.type
_entity_poly.pdbx_seq_one_letter_code
_entity_poly.pdbx_strand_id
1 'polypeptide(L)'
;MTTLYAWNTARAGSIAYPSVREARLFHPTRGRQFFGLFDTPPPPTKRYAFHFQHRAQKMKLPYGIADFHKLIVQGYFYADRTDRIVSLEQAGDHLLFLRPRRFGKSLVLSMLENYYNVAKTDEFERLFGHLKIGQAPTPKHNQYFVMRWDFSAVMTHGDTEAIARALHDHINACVRSFITRYHDTLPQMIEIHPGNALSSFQSAVDAVSRTPYKLYLLIDEYDNFANEVMAAQLGKK
;
A
#
# COMPACT_ATOMS: atom_id res chain seq x y z
N MET A 1 -5.01 -45.75 -8.91
CA MET A 1 -3.96 -44.82 -9.36
C MET A 1 -4.64 -43.48 -9.62
N THR A 2 -4.54 -42.55 -8.67
CA THR A 2 -5.29 -41.30 -8.72
C THR A 2 -4.30 -40.15 -8.66
N THR A 3 -4.10 -39.52 -9.81
CA THR A 3 -3.26 -38.34 -10.00
C THR A 3 -3.89 -37.16 -9.28
N LEU A 4 -3.17 -36.56 -8.34
CA LEU A 4 -3.58 -35.32 -7.69
C LEU A 4 -2.70 -34.17 -8.23
N TYR A 5 -3.32 -33.15 -8.80
CA TYR A 5 -2.63 -31.95 -9.26
C TYR A 5 -2.63 -30.89 -8.14
N ALA A 6 -1.46 -30.35 -7.82
CA ALA A 6 -1.31 -29.18 -6.97
C ALA A 6 -0.67 -28.04 -7.77
N TRP A 7 -1.20 -26.83 -7.64
CA TRP A 7 -0.73 -25.63 -8.31
C TRP A 7 0.25 -24.88 -7.41
N ASN A 8 1.49 -24.67 -7.89
CA ASN A 8 2.50 -23.85 -7.24
C ASN A 8 2.82 -22.65 -8.16
N THR A 9 2.55 -21.42 -7.69
CA THR A 9 2.64 -20.16 -8.46
C THR A 9 4.07 -19.60 -8.59
N ALA A 10 5.11 -20.43 -8.50
CA ALA A 10 6.49 -19.95 -8.60
C ALA A 10 7.30 -20.47 -9.80
N ARG A 11 6.85 -21.49 -10.55
CA ARG A 11 7.46 -21.90 -11.82
C ARG A 11 6.42 -22.55 -12.73
N ALA A 12 6.39 -22.14 -14.00
CA ALA A 12 5.57 -22.80 -15.03
C ALA A 12 6.17 -24.18 -15.35
N GLY A 13 5.82 -25.20 -14.57
CA GLY A 13 6.20 -26.60 -14.82
C GLY A 13 5.84 -27.50 -13.64
N SER A 14 5.13 -28.60 -13.90
CA SER A 14 4.78 -29.62 -12.92
C SER A 14 6.00 -30.48 -12.54
N ILE A 15 6.37 -30.51 -11.26
CA ILE A 15 7.40 -31.40 -10.72
C ILE A 15 6.73 -32.34 -9.71
N ALA A 16 6.88 -33.65 -9.90
CA ALA A 16 6.38 -34.66 -8.96
C ALA A 16 7.41 -34.91 -7.85
N TYR A 17 6.97 -34.88 -6.60
CA TYR A 17 7.78 -35.27 -5.43
C TYR A 17 7.39 -36.68 -4.99
N PRO A 18 8.29 -37.66 -4.98
CA PRO A 18 8.02 -38.96 -4.38
C PRO A 18 8.26 -38.89 -2.87
N SER A 19 7.34 -39.44 -2.10
CA SER A 19 7.46 -39.81 -0.67
C SER A 19 7.43 -38.70 0.39
N VAL A 20 6.22 -38.33 0.86
CA VAL A 20 6.01 -37.78 2.22
C VAL A 20 4.73 -38.39 2.80
N ARG A 21 4.82 -38.95 4.02
CA ARG A 21 3.72 -39.61 4.75
C ARG A 21 2.76 -38.61 5.42
N GLU A 22 1.53 -39.09 5.62
CA GLU A 22 0.32 -38.41 6.07
C GLU A 22 0.48 -37.42 7.24
N ALA A 23 0.03 -36.18 7.04
CA ALA A 23 -0.45 -35.32 8.11
C ALA A 23 -1.91 -34.95 7.81
N ARG A 24 -2.83 -35.38 8.68
CA ARG A 24 -4.27 -35.20 8.56
C ARG A 24 -4.62 -33.72 8.70
N LEU A 25 -5.17 -33.11 7.65
CA LEU A 25 -5.90 -31.84 7.74
C LEU A 25 -7.40 -32.13 7.64
N PHE A 26 -8.09 -31.93 8.77
CA PHE A 26 -9.54 -31.88 8.87
C PHE A 26 -10.02 -30.53 8.32
N HIS A 27 -10.97 -30.54 7.40
CA HIS A 27 -11.78 -29.36 7.05
C HIS A 27 -13.27 -29.73 7.17
N PRO A 28 -14.07 -29.01 7.97
CA PRO A 28 -15.49 -29.30 8.12
C PRO A 28 -16.29 -28.75 6.93
N THR A 29 -17.45 -29.33 6.67
CA THR A 29 -18.41 -28.96 5.61
C THR A 29 -17.97 -29.17 4.16
N ARG A 30 -18.09 -30.43 3.69
CA ARG A 30 -18.95 -30.80 2.54
C ARG A 30 -18.99 -32.33 2.37
N GLY A 31 -20.17 -32.91 2.58
CA GLY A 31 -20.63 -34.14 1.91
C GLY A 31 -20.37 -35.49 2.60
N ARG A 32 -21.33 -35.96 3.41
CA ARG A 32 -21.67 -37.39 3.46
C ARG A 32 -23.16 -37.56 3.16
N GLN A 33 -23.42 -38.51 2.28
CA GLN A 33 -24.72 -38.98 1.81
C GLN A 33 -25.56 -39.50 2.98
N PHE A 34 -26.84 -39.14 3.00
CA PHE A 34 -27.86 -39.80 3.80
C PHE A 34 -28.39 -41.03 3.06
N PHE A 35 -28.47 -42.14 3.78
CA PHE A 35 -29.23 -43.33 3.41
C PHE A 35 -30.74 -43.07 3.55
N GLY A 36 -31.51 -43.61 2.60
CA GLY A 36 -32.92 -44.06 2.64
C GLY A 36 -33.95 -43.32 3.49
N LEU A 37 -34.93 -42.69 2.82
CA LEU A 37 -36.38 -42.87 3.00
C LEU A 37 -37.09 -41.85 2.10
N PHE A 38 -37.63 -42.22 0.93
CA PHE A 38 -38.77 -41.58 0.24
C PHE A 38 -39.20 -42.43 -0.97
N ASP A 39 -40.39 -43.03 -0.91
CA ASP A 39 -41.00 -43.90 -1.95
C ASP A 39 -41.70 -43.13 -3.09
N THR A 40 -41.18 -41.98 -3.54
CA THR A 40 -41.72 -41.32 -4.74
C THR A 40 -40.64 -40.69 -5.61
N PRO A 41 -40.70 -40.86 -6.95
CA PRO A 41 -39.76 -40.20 -7.85
C PRO A 41 -40.02 -38.68 -7.88
N PRO A 42 -38.98 -37.83 -7.96
CA PRO A 42 -39.15 -36.39 -8.04
C PRO A 42 -39.80 -35.99 -9.38
N PRO A 43 -40.58 -34.89 -9.42
CA PRO A 43 -41.22 -34.44 -10.65
C PRO A 43 -40.18 -34.04 -11.72
N PRO A 44 -40.51 -34.14 -13.02
CA PRO A 44 -39.60 -33.77 -14.09
C PRO A 44 -39.19 -32.30 -13.94
N THR A 45 -37.89 -32.09 -13.92
CA THR A 45 -37.20 -30.83 -13.68
C THR A 45 -37.72 -29.71 -14.58
N LYS A 46 -38.52 -28.78 -14.02
CA LYS A 46 -38.58 -27.43 -14.57
C LYS A 46 -37.18 -26.84 -14.45
N ARG A 47 -36.52 -26.63 -15.59
CA ARG A 47 -35.27 -25.87 -15.67
C ARG A 47 -35.50 -24.49 -15.04
N TYR A 48 -35.13 -24.32 -13.78
CA TYR A 48 -34.83 -23.01 -13.24
C TYR A 48 -33.54 -22.57 -13.94
N ALA A 49 -33.69 -21.89 -15.07
CA ALA A 49 -32.61 -21.16 -15.68
C ALA A 49 -32.26 -19.99 -14.75
N PHE A 50 -31.49 -20.26 -13.71
CA PHE A 50 -30.72 -19.23 -13.05
C PHE A 50 -29.79 -18.66 -14.11
N HIS A 51 -30.16 -17.51 -14.66
CA HIS A 51 -29.26 -16.67 -15.44
C HIS A 51 -28.14 -16.18 -14.51
N PHE A 52 -27.18 -17.05 -14.23
CA PHE A 52 -25.87 -16.63 -13.75
C PHE A 52 -25.11 -16.07 -14.96
N GLN A 53 -25.41 -14.82 -15.31
CA GLN A 53 -24.47 -14.00 -16.06
C GLN A 53 -23.29 -13.63 -15.15
N HIS A 54 -22.48 -14.62 -14.76
CA HIS A 54 -21.12 -14.31 -14.36
C HIS A 54 -20.35 -13.98 -15.62
N ARG A 55 -20.35 -12.69 -16.00
CA ARG A 55 -19.17 -12.13 -16.67
C ARG A 55 -18.00 -12.37 -15.72
N ALA A 56 -17.24 -13.44 -15.94
CA ALA A 56 -15.93 -13.60 -15.33
C ALA A 56 -15.06 -12.45 -15.84
N GLN A 57 -15.14 -11.28 -15.22
CA GLN A 57 -14.17 -10.22 -15.45
C GLN A 57 -12.81 -10.82 -15.12
N LYS A 58 -11.92 -10.84 -16.11
CA LYS A 58 -10.56 -11.32 -15.96
C LYS A 58 -9.89 -10.51 -14.85
N MET A 59 -9.59 -11.16 -13.73
CA MET A 59 -8.94 -10.55 -12.57
C MET A 59 -7.60 -9.95 -13.01
N LYS A 60 -7.45 -8.63 -12.86
CA LYS A 60 -6.21 -7.92 -13.18
C LYS A 60 -5.28 -7.97 -11.98
N LEU A 61 -4.24 -8.80 -12.02
CA LEU A 61 -3.27 -8.87 -10.93
C LEU A 61 -2.30 -7.68 -11.02
N PRO A 62 -2.07 -6.93 -9.94
CA PRO A 62 -1.12 -5.83 -9.92
C PRO A 62 0.31 -6.38 -9.82
N TYR A 63 1.05 -6.39 -10.93
CA TYR A 63 2.47 -6.72 -10.92
C TYR A 63 3.31 -5.45 -10.89
N GLY A 64 4.08 -5.24 -9.83
CA GLY A 64 4.97 -4.07 -9.67
C GLY A 64 4.24 -2.74 -9.46
N ILE A 65 2.94 -2.74 -9.19
CA ILE A 65 2.15 -1.53 -8.94
C ILE A 65 2.19 -1.21 -7.45
N ALA A 66 2.86 -0.12 -7.08
CA ALA A 66 2.90 0.42 -5.72
C ALA A 66 2.05 1.70 -5.55
N ASP A 67 1.21 2.01 -6.54
CA ASP A 67 0.30 3.15 -6.55
C ASP A 67 -1.12 2.67 -6.24
N PHE A 68 -1.59 2.96 -5.02
CA PHE A 68 -2.91 2.57 -4.54
C PHE A 68 -4.04 3.22 -5.35
N HIS A 69 -3.89 4.50 -5.70
CA HIS A 69 -4.89 5.22 -6.48
C HIS A 69 -5.09 4.55 -7.83
N LYS A 70 -3.99 4.32 -8.56
CA LYS A 70 -4.00 3.62 -9.84
C LYS A 70 -4.58 2.21 -9.72
N LEU A 71 -4.21 1.49 -8.66
CA LEU A 71 -4.65 0.11 -8.41
C LEU A 71 -6.18 0.05 -8.31
N ILE A 72 -6.79 0.91 -7.49
CA ILE A 72 -8.24 0.97 -7.30
C ILE A 72 -8.95 1.49 -8.56
N VAL A 73 -8.51 2.63 -9.10
CA VAL A 73 -9.16 3.29 -10.25
C VAL A 73 -9.17 2.42 -11.50
N GLN A 74 -8.12 1.65 -11.75
CA GLN A 74 -8.01 0.81 -12.94
C GLN A 74 -8.59 -0.61 -12.75
N GLY A 75 -9.15 -0.89 -11.57
CA GLY A 75 -9.79 -2.16 -11.23
C GLY A 75 -8.81 -3.33 -11.14
N TYR A 76 -7.62 -3.11 -10.57
CA TYR A 76 -6.71 -4.19 -10.21
C TYR A 76 -7.21 -4.91 -8.96
N PHE A 77 -6.84 -6.18 -8.82
CA PHE A 77 -7.10 -6.95 -7.62
C PHE A 77 -6.37 -6.32 -6.42
N TYR A 78 -7.15 -5.95 -5.40
CA TYR A 78 -6.65 -5.43 -4.13
C TYR A 78 -7.08 -6.36 -2.99
N ALA A 79 -6.12 -6.89 -2.23
CA ALA A 79 -6.43 -7.66 -1.04
C ALA A 79 -6.70 -6.72 0.14
N ASP A 80 -7.97 -6.40 0.37
CA ASP A 80 -8.37 -5.37 1.34
C ASP A 80 -8.01 -5.72 2.80
N ARG A 81 -7.08 -4.92 3.33
CA ARG A 81 -6.61 -4.90 4.73
C ARG A 81 -6.69 -3.49 5.33
N THR A 82 -7.51 -2.62 4.76
CA THR A 82 -7.66 -1.24 5.22
C THR A 82 -8.22 -1.15 6.65
N ASP A 83 -8.85 -2.21 7.16
CA ASP A 83 -9.21 -2.35 8.58
C ASP A 83 -8.02 -2.15 9.54
N ARG A 84 -6.80 -2.39 9.08
CA ARG A 84 -5.58 -2.23 9.87
C ARG A 84 -5.21 -0.77 10.13
N ILE A 85 -5.79 0.19 9.41
CA ILE A 85 -5.54 1.62 9.67
C ILE A 85 -5.91 1.99 11.10
N VAL A 86 -7.02 1.44 11.63
CA VAL A 86 -7.44 1.68 13.02
C VAL A 86 -6.36 1.21 14.01
N SER A 87 -5.84 0.00 13.84
CA SER A 87 -4.78 -0.53 14.69
C SER A 87 -3.47 0.24 14.53
N LEU A 88 -3.19 0.71 13.31
CA LEU A 88 -2.02 1.52 12.99
C LEU A 88 -2.06 2.85 13.74
N GLU A 89 -3.20 3.53 13.74
CA GLU A 89 -3.39 4.79 14.47
C GLU A 89 -3.31 4.63 16.00
N GLN A 90 -3.64 3.45 16.52
CA GLN A 90 -3.55 3.12 17.95
C GLN A 90 -2.14 2.71 18.39
N ALA A 91 -1.28 2.26 17.46
CA ALA A 91 0.05 1.76 17.78
C ALA A 91 1.03 2.86 18.20
N GLY A 92 0.78 4.11 17.81
CA GLY A 92 1.57 5.28 18.22
C GLY A 92 1.63 6.35 17.14
N ASP A 93 2.18 7.51 17.51
CA ASP A 93 2.32 8.67 16.61
C ASP A 93 3.48 8.53 15.62
N HIS A 94 4.47 7.68 15.94
CA HIS A 94 5.64 7.43 15.11
C HIS A 94 5.77 5.92 14.85
N LEU A 95 5.60 5.52 13.59
CA LEU A 95 5.57 4.13 13.19
C LEU A 95 6.72 3.81 12.26
N LEU A 96 7.49 2.78 12.62
CA LEU A 96 8.61 2.30 11.83
C LEU A 96 8.32 0.90 11.27
N PHE A 97 8.24 0.79 9.94
CA PHE A 97 8.01 -0.48 9.25
C PHE A 97 9.33 -1.23 9.01
N LEU A 98 9.84 -1.88 10.06
CA LEU A 98 11.03 -2.74 9.99
C LEU A 98 10.69 -4.06 9.30
N ARG A 99 10.92 -4.25 7.99
CA ARG A 99 10.83 -5.57 7.31
C ARG A 99 11.39 -5.60 5.86
N PRO A 100 11.62 -6.82 5.28
CA PRO A 100 12.31 -7.07 4.01
C PRO A 100 11.75 -6.37 2.77
N ARG A 101 12.60 -6.26 1.74
CA ARG A 101 12.25 -5.72 0.41
C ARG A 101 11.04 -6.45 -0.21
N ARG A 102 10.21 -5.71 -0.95
CA ARG A 102 9.02 -6.20 -1.70
C ARG A 102 7.85 -6.72 -0.86
N PHE A 103 7.77 -6.36 0.42
CA PHE A 103 6.61 -6.67 1.27
C PHE A 103 5.38 -5.76 1.07
N GLY A 104 5.41 -4.86 0.08
CA GLY A 104 4.29 -3.96 -0.21
C GLY A 104 4.25 -2.69 0.64
N LYS A 105 5.36 -2.31 1.29
CA LYS A 105 5.47 -1.08 2.10
C LYS A 105 5.08 0.17 1.31
N SER A 106 5.64 0.35 0.12
CA SER A 106 5.32 1.50 -0.73
C SER A 106 3.84 1.54 -1.15
N LEU A 107 3.19 0.38 -1.37
CA LEU A 107 1.74 0.33 -1.62
C LEU A 107 0.94 0.75 -0.38
N VAL A 108 1.37 0.35 0.83
CA VAL A 108 0.76 0.81 2.09
C VAL A 108 0.95 2.31 2.26
N LEU A 109 2.15 2.85 2.02
CA LEU A 109 2.39 4.30 2.10
C LEU A 109 1.54 5.06 1.08
N SER A 110 1.40 4.55 -0.15
CA SER A 110 0.51 5.14 -1.16
C SER A 110 -0.96 5.07 -0.72
N MET A 111 -1.40 3.99 -0.07
CA MET A 111 -2.75 3.87 0.47
C MET A 111 -2.98 4.89 1.60
N LEU A 112 -2.05 5.02 2.55
CA LEU A 112 -2.12 5.99 3.64
C LEU A 112 -2.06 7.43 3.12
N GLU A 113 -1.24 7.70 2.09
CA GLU A 113 -1.19 9.00 1.41
C GLU A 113 -2.57 9.36 0.86
N ASN A 114 -3.28 8.43 0.20
CA ASN A 114 -4.63 8.72 -0.30
C ASN A 114 -5.67 8.84 0.81
N TYR A 115 -5.51 8.11 1.91
CA TYR A 115 -6.47 8.10 3.02
C TYR A 115 -6.40 9.36 3.90
N TYR A 116 -5.19 9.85 4.20
CA TYR A 116 -5.00 10.98 5.12
C TYR A 116 -5.03 12.35 4.43
N ASN A 117 -4.81 12.40 3.11
CA ASN A 117 -4.60 13.66 2.40
C ASN A 117 -5.89 14.47 2.19
N VAL A 118 -5.88 15.73 2.64
CA VAL A 118 -6.97 16.71 2.45
C VAL A 118 -7.26 16.98 0.97
N ALA A 119 -6.25 16.96 0.10
CA ALA A 119 -6.43 17.12 -1.35
C ALA A 119 -7.12 15.90 -2.02
N LYS A 120 -7.42 14.84 -1.27
CA LYS A 120 -8.12 13.64 -1.73
C LYS A 120 -9.55 13.50 -1.18
N THR A 121 -10.06 14.55 -0.53
CA THR A 121 -11.41 14.54 0.06
C THR A 121 -12.48 14.16 -0.95
N ASP A 122 -12.47 14.77 -2.14
CA ASP A 122 -13.47 14.52 -3.19
C ASP A 122 -13.36 13.12 -3.83
N GLU A 123 -12.24 12.42 -3.61
CA GLU A 123 -12.01 11.07 -4.14
C GLU A 123 -12.24 9.98 -3.09
N PHE A 124 -12.59 10.33 -1.85
CA PHE A 124 -12.69 9.38 -0.74
C PHE A 124 -13.64 8.22 -1.05
N GLU A 125 -14.88 8.51 -1.46
CA GLU A 125 -15.88 7.48 -1.77
C GLU A 125 -15.44 6.56 -2.90
N ARG A 126 -14.78 7.11 -3.92
CA ARG A 126 -14.26 6.35 -5.05
C ARG A 126 -13.15 5.39 -4.62
N LEU A 127 -12.23 5.85 -3.77
CA LEU A 127 -11.04 5.11 -3.38
C LEU A 127 -11.30 4.12 -2.25
N PHE A 128 -12.12 4.50 -1.27
CA PHE A 128 -12.29 3.76 -0.03
C PHE A 128 -13.72 3.28 0.22
N GLY A 129 -14.74 3.85 -0.42
CA GLY A 129 -16.15 3.56 -0.09
C GLY A 129 -16.52 2.08 -0.18
N HIS A 130 -15.86 1.30 -1.04
CA HIS A 130 -16.07 -0.16 -1.17
C HIS A 130 -15.10 -1.01 -0.33
N LEU A 131 -14.19 -0.39 0.42
CA LEU A 131 -13.21 -1.03 1.30
C LEU A 131 -13.66 -0.95 2.75
N LYS A 132 -13.12 -1.82 3.60
CA LYS A 132 -13.49 -1.90 5.02
C LYS A 132 -13.33 -0.56 5.76
N ILE A 133 -12.27 0.20 5.49
CA ILE A 133 -12.08 1.50 6.16
C ILE A 133 -13.05 2.57 5.65
N GLY A 134 -13.53 2.50 4.40
CA GLY A 134 -14.51 3.48 3.92
C GLY A 134 -15.91 3.25 4.49
N GLN A 135 -16.22 2.03 4.92
CA GLN A 135 -17.46 1.71 5.63
C GLN A 135 -17.47 2.24 7.08
N ALA A 136 -16.29 2.48 7.67
CA ALA A 136 -16.14 3.01 9.01
C ALA A 136 -14.85 3.85 9.11
N PRO A 137 -14.82 5.06 8.52
CA PRO A 137 -13.63 5.89 8.51
C PRO A 137 -13.25 6.38 9.91
N THR A 138 -11.95 6.46 10.16
CA THR A 138 -11.39 7.09 11.36
C THR A 138 -11.52 8.61 11.28
N PRO A 139 -11.61 9.34 12.41
CA PRO A 139 -11.62 10.81 12.40
C PRO A 139 -10.41 11.46 11.72
N LYS A 140 -9.35 10.69 11.44
CA LYS A 140 -8.12 11.14 10.78
C LYS A 140 -8.22 11.15 9.25
N HIS A 141 -9.27 10.58 8.65
CA HIS A 141 -9.41 10.53 7.19
C HIS A 141 -9.46 11.94 6.58
N ASN A 142 -8.65 12.16 5.53
CA ASN A 142 -8.54 13.45 4.83
C ASN A 142 -8.26 14.68 5.73
N GLN A 143 -7.64 14.50 6.91
CA GLN A 143 -7.35 15.58 7.86
C GLN A 143 -5.90 16.10 7.83
N TYR A 144 -5.12 15.75 6.80
CA TYR A 144 -3.70 16.07 6.76
C TYR A 144 -3.24 16.63 5.41
N PHE A 145 -2.30 17.55 5.47
CA PHE A 145 -1.38 17.75 4.37
C PHE A 145 -0.38 16.59 4.38
N VAL A 146 -0.25 15.86 3.28
CA VAL A 146 0.69 14.73 3.19
C VAL A 146 1.91 15.13 2.37
N MET A 147 3.10 14.88 2.90
CA MET A 147 4.38 14.97 2.21
C MET A 147 5.08 13.61 2.24
N ARG A 148 5.71 13.22 1.13
CA ARG A 148 6.44 11.96 1.03
C ARG A 148 7.89 12.21 0.67
N TRP A 149 8.80 11.61 1.44
CA TRP A 149 10.22 11.53 1.14
C TRP A 149 10.57 10.11 0.75
N ASP A 150 11.02 9.92 -0.49
CA ASP A 150 11.45 8.63 -1.00
C ASP A 150 12.97 8.66 -1.19
N PHE A 151 13.69 8.00 -0.28
CA PHE A 151 15.16 8.05 -0.26
C PHE A 151 15.83 7.12 -1.29
N SER A 152 15.05 6.34 -2.06
CA SER A 152 15.61 5.53 -3.14
C SER A 152 16.20 6.37 -4.28
N ALA A 153 15.78 7.63 -4.42
CA ALA A 153 16.21 8.54 -5.47
C ALA A 153 17.48 9.34 -5.11
N VAL A 154 17.95 9.27 -3.87
CA VAL A 154 19.12 10.05 -3.42
C VAL A 154 20.38 9.33 -3.85
N MET A 155 21.18 9.98 -4.71
CA MET A 155 22.50 9.43 -5.05
C MET A 155 23.40 9.47 -3.82
N THR A 156 23.94 8.31 -3.45
CA THR A 156 24.81 8.13 -2.27
C THR A 156 26.27 7.87 -2.66
N HIS A 157 26.59 7.98 -3.94
CA HIS A 157 27.95 7.91 -4.43
C HIS A 157 28.62 9.27 -4.29
N GLY A 158 29.77 9.32 -3.62
CA GLY A 158 30.57 10.54 -3.48
C GLY A 158 31.14 10.73 -2.07
N ASP A 159 31.68 11.92 -1.82
CA ASP A 159 32.07 12.32 -0.48
C ASP A 159 30.86 12.78 0.36
N THR A 160 31.11 13.06 1.63
CA THR A 160 30.07 13.47 2.58
C THR A 160 29.34 14.74 2.11
N GLU A 161 30.04 15.66 1.45
CA GLU A 161 29.45 16.90 0.94
C GLU A 161 28.55 16.66 -0.28
N ALA A 162 28.92 15.76 -1.18
CA ALA A 162 28.08 15.34 -2.29
C ALA A 162 26.79 14.68 -1.79
N ILE A 163 26.90 13.79 -0.80
CA ILE A 163 25.73 13.13 -0.19
C ILE A 163 24.82 14.15 0.52
N ALA A 164 25.41 15.09 1.27
CA ALA A 164 24.65 16.17 1.92
C ALA A 164 23.92 17.05 0.89
N ARG A 165 24.58 17.42 -0.23
CA ARG A 165 23.94 18.17 -1.31
C ARG A 165 22.80 17.39 -1.95
N ALA A 166 23.00 16.11 -2.29
CA ALA A 166 21.96 15.27 -2.87
C ALA A 166 20.73 15.15 -1.95
N LEU A 167 20.95 15.06 -0.62
CA LEU A 167 19.89 15.09 0.37
C LEU A 167 19.12 16.42 0.37
N HIS A 168 19.84 17.54 0.37
CA HIS A 168 19.22 18.87 0.35
C HIS A 168 18.42 19.09 -0.95
N ASP A 169 18.96 18.68 -2.08
CA ASP A 169 18.28 18.78 -3.38
C ASP A 169 16.99 17.96 -3.41
N HIS A 170 17.04 16.73 -2.88
CA HIS A 170 15.89 15.84 -2.78
C HIS A 170 14.78 16.42 -1.90
N ILE A 171 15.10 16.83 -0.67
CA ILE A 171 14.10 17.41 0.25
C ILE A 171 13.51 18.68 -0.37
N ASN A 172 14.34 19.55 -0.96
CA ASN A 172 13.86 20.74 -1.66
C ASN A 172 12.93 20.39 -2.84
N ALA A 173 13.20 19.32 -3.58
CA ALA A 173 12.30 18.83 -4.63
C ALA A 173 10.96 18.33 -4.06
N CYS A 174 10.98 17.63 -2.93
CA CYS A 174 9.77 17.23 -2.21
C CYS A 174 8.95 18.46 -1.77
N VAL A 175 9.60 19.50 -1.22
CA VAL A 175 8.93 20.74 -0.81
C VAL A 175 8.35 21.47 -2.01
N ARG A 176 9.04 21.56 -3.15
CA ARG A 176 8.49 22.14 -4.39
C ARG A 176 7.25 21.39 -4.89
N SER A 177 7.29 20.05 -4.82
CA SER A 177 6.14 19.21 -5.19
C SER A 177 4.96 19.43 -4.24
N PHE A 178 5.24 19.60 -2.94
CA PHE A 178 4.26 19.94 -1.92
C PHE A 178 3.60 21.31 -2.20
N ILE A 179 4.39 22.34 -2.48
CA ILE A 179 3.89 23.67 -2.87
C ILE A 179 2.95 23.56 -4.07
N THR A 180 3.39 22.85 -5.11
CA THR A 180 2.59 22.67 -6.34
C THR A 180 1.25 21.99 -6.05
N ARG A 181 1.27 20.96 -5.19
CA ARG A 181 0.07 20.17 -4.85
C ARG A 181 -0.95 20.94 -4.03
N TYR A 182 -0.49 21.80 -3.12
CA TYR A 182 -1.34 22.46 -2.13
C TYR A 182 -1.43 23.98 -2.32
N HIS A 183 -1.03 24.48 -3.50
CA HIS A 183 -0.97 25.90 -3.84
C HIS A 183 -2.24 26.66 -3.44
N ASP A 184 -3.42 26.11 -3.75
CA ASP A 184 -4.71 26.77 -3.52
C ASP A 184 -5.23 26.64 -2.08
N THR A 185 -4.62 25.76 -1.29
CA THR A 185 -5.04 25.45 0.09
C THR A 185 -4.12 26.02 1.15
N LEU A 186 -2.89 26.40 0.79
CA LEU A 186 -1.93 26.95 1.73
C LEU A 186 -2.11 28.47 1.85
N PRO A 187 -2.24 29.01 3.08
CA PRO A 187 -2.50 30.43 3.29
C PRO A 187 -1.24 31.31 3.15
N GLN A 188 -0.05 30.70 3.10
CA GLN A 188 1.23 31.38 3.08
C GLN A 188 2.14 30.77 2.01
N MET A 189 2.95 31.61 1.38
CA MET A 189 4.04 31.16 0.52
C MET A 189 5.11 30.41 1.33
N ILE A 190 5.59 29.31 0.77
CA ILE A 190 6.69 28.53 1.32
C ILE A 190 7.97 28.97 0.62
N GLU A 191 8.97 29.34 1.41
CA GLU A 191 10.29 29.74 0.93
C GLU A 191 11.17 28.51 0.68
N ILE A 192 11.89 28.50 -0.44
CA ILE A 192 12.87 27.46 -0.77
C ILE A 192 14.27 28.02 -0.58
N HIS A 193 15.05 27.36 0.27
CA HIS A 193 16.46 27.65 0.51
C HIS A 193 17.32 26.57 -0.16
N PRO A 194 17.97 26.85 -1.32
CA PRO A 194 18.69 25.84 -2.09
C PRO A 194 19.76 25.09 -1.30
N GLY A 195 20.50 25.80 -0.44
CA GLY A 195 21.55 25.21 0.40
C GLY A 195 21.07 24.68 1.76
N ASN A 196 19.81 24.90 2.15
CA ASN A 196 19.31 24.50 3.47
C ASN A 196 17.89 23.96 3.37
N ALA A 197 17.77 22.68 3.01
CA ALA A 197 16.47 22.05 2.82
C ALA A 197 15.67 21.90 4.12
N LEU A 198 16.33 21.90 5.28
CA LEU A 198 15.65 21.93 6.58
C LEU A 198 14.93 23.26 6.78
N SER A 199 15.53 24.39 6.38
CA SER A 199 14.82 25.68 6.37
C SER A 199 13.64 25.68 5.40
N SER A 200 13.79 25.09 4.21
CA SER A 200 12.66 24.96 3.27
C SER A 200 11.52 24.10 3.83
N PHE A 201 11.87 22.99 4.49
CA PHE A 201 10.92 22.13 5.15
C PHE A 201 10.22 22.84 6.33
N GLN A 202 10.98 23.58 7.15
CA GLN A 202 10.42 24.38 8.23
C GLN A 202 9.43 25.41 7.71
N SER A 203 9.75 26.11 6.61
CA SER A 203 8.83 27.04 5.96
C SER A 203 7.52 26.34 5.54
N ALA A 204 7.59 25.10 5.08
CA ALA A 204 6.40 24.30 4.76
C ALA A 204 5.58 23.91 6.00
N VAL A 205 6.25 23.52 7.09
CA VAL A 205 5.61 23.24 8.38
C VAL A 205 4.91 24.49 8.92
N ASP A 206 5.56 25.64 8.85
CA ASP A 206 5.01 26.92 9.33
C ASP A 206 3.77 27.31 8.52
N ALA A 207 3.80 27.14 7.19
CA ALA A 207 2.64 27.39 6.34
C ALA A 207 1.45 26.48 6.69
N VAL A 208 1.70 25.19 6.95
CA VAL A 208 0.66 24.25 7.39
C VAL A 208 0.14 24.59 8.79
N SER A 209 0.98 25.08 9.69
CA SER A 209 0.60 25.43 11.07
C SER A 209 -0.45 26.55 11.17
N ARG A 210 -0.61 27.33 10.08
CA ARG A 210 -1.65 28.37 9.94
C ARG A 210 -2.99 27.82 9.46
N THR A 211 -3.10 26.51 9.25
CA THR A 211 -4.33 25.83 8.87
C THR A 211 -4.86 25.01 10.06
N PRO A 212 -6.13 24.57 10.05
CA PRO A 212 -6.62 23.64 11.08
C PRO A 212 -6.04 22.22 10.93
N TYR A 213 -5.30 21.94 9.85
CA TYR A 213 -4.76 20.62 9.54
C TYR A 213 -3.31 20.47 9.97
N LYS A 214 -2.83 19.22 10.00
CA LYS A 214 -1.45 18.88 10.34
C LYS A 214 -0.70 18.35 9.12
N LEU A 215 0.63 18.42 9.17
CA LEU A 215 1.50 17.76 8.19
C LEU A 215 1.73 16.30 8.61
N TYR A 216 1.45 15.36 7.71
CA TYR A 216 1.79 13.95 7.84
C TYR A 216 2.96 13.63 6.90
N LEU A 217 4.10 13.26 7.47
CA LEU A 217 5.31 12.96 6.72
C LEU A 217 5.45 11.44 6.55
N LEU A 218 5.45 10.98 5.30
CA LEU A 218 5.73 9.60 4.93
C LEU A 218 7.19 9.50 4.47
N ILE A 219 7.94 8.57 5.04
CA ILE A 219 9.34 8.33 4.68
C ILE A 219 9.46 6.89 4.15
N ASP A 220 9.95 6.74 2.92
CA ASP A 220 10.24 5.44 2.29
C ASP A 220 11.74 5.27 2.05
N GLU A 221 12.21 4.02 2.08
CA GLU A 221 13.61 3.60 1.81
C GLU A 221 14.70 4.34 2.61
N TYR A 222 14.38 4.82 3.83
CA TYR A 222 15.34 5.45 4.74
C TYR A 222 16.52 4.53 5.09
N ASP A 223 16.27 3.24 5.25
CA ASP A 223 17.30 2.24 5.55
C ASP A 223 18.30 2.08 4.41
N ASN A 224 17.86 2.20 3.14
CA ASN A 224 18.78 2.16 2.00
C ASN A 224 19.80 3.31 2.08
N PHE A 225 19.32 4.52 2.30
CA PHE A 225 20.17 5.71 2.44
C PHE A 225 21.15 5.60 3.61
N ALA A 226 20.67 5.19 4.79
CA ALA A 226 21.52 5.03 5.97
C ALA A 226 22.64 3.99 5.74
N ASN A 227 22.30 2.85 5.12
CA ASN A 227 23.28 1.80 4.81
C ASN A 227 24.36 2.28 3.85
N GLU A 228 23.99 3.05 2.82
CA GLU A 228 24.93 3.56 1.82
C GLU A 228 25.87 4.62 2.41
N VAL A 229 25.37 5.51 3.27
CA VAL A 229 26.22 6.48 3.99
C VAL A 229 27.21 5.78 4.91
N MET A 230 26.77 4.75 5.65
CA MET A 230 27.67 3.97 6.51
C MET A 230 28.74 3.24 5.69
N ALA A 231 28.37 2.66 4.55
CA ALA A 231 29.32 2.00 3.65
C ALA A 231 30.36 2.98 3.08
N ALA A 232 29.95 4.18 2.67
CA ALA A 232 30.85 5.21 2.15
C ALA A 232 31.88 5.69 3.20
N GLN A 233 31.52 5.70 4.48
CA GLN A 233 32.43 6.04 5.58
C GLN A 233 33.43 4.90 5.89
N LEU A 234 33.01 3.64 5.74
CA LEU A 234 33.85 2.47 6.00
C LEU A 234 34.90 2.23 4.90
N GLY A 235 34.61 2.60 3.65
CA GLY A 235 35.54 2.48 2.51
C GLY A 235 36.66 3.51 2.46
N LYS A 236 36.73 4.45 3.42
CA LYS A 236 37.79 5.47 3.53
C LYS A 236 38.95 5.06 4.47
N LYS A 237 39.05 3.78 4.85
CA LYS A 237 40.15 3.24 5.67
C LYS A 237 41.18 2.49 4.84
#